data_AF-A0A953YL46-F1
#
_entry.id   AF-A0A953YL46-F1
#
_cell.length_a   1.000
_cell.length_b   1.000
_cell.length_c   1.000
_cell.angle_alpha   90.00
_cell.angle_beta   90.00
_cell.angle_gamma   90.00
#
_symmetry.space_group_name_H-M   'P 1'
#
loop_
_entity.id
_entity.type
_entity.pdbx_description
1 polymer ?
#
loop_
_entity_poly.entity_id
_entity_poly.type
_entity_poly.pdbx_seq_one_letter_code
_entity_poly.pdbx_strand_id
1 'polypeptide(L)' 'ANASALAAAGGAEVHMQSSLSAEKLSERLSALMREPRQLATMAAAARSTGKPDAVQLLADLTEAIASGKTVLEFRKEMPR' A
#
# COMPACT_ATOMS: atom_id res chain seq x y z
N ALA A 1 -0.56 7.51 4.41
CA ALA A 1 0.25 7.08 3.24
C ALA A 1 -0.12 5.66 2.81
N ASN A 2 0.04 4.64 3.67
CA ASN A 2 -0.15 3.23 3.28
C ASN A 2 -1.56 2.92 2.73
N ALA A 3 -2.62 3.27 3.45
CA ALA A 3 -4.00 3.02 3.00
C ALA A 3 -4.37 3.81 1.73
N SER A 4 -3.79 5.00 1.54
CA SER A 4 -4.05 5.83 0.35
C SER A 4 -3.44 5.22 -0.91
N ALA A 5 -2.26 4.59 -0.82
CA ALA A 5 -1.65 3.91 -1.95
C ALA A 5 -2.45 2.67 -2.36
N LEU A 6 -2.91 1.89 -1.37
CA LEU A 6 -3.83 0.77 -1.59
C LEU A 6 -5.13 1.20 -2.25
N ALA A 7 -5.76 2.27 -1.76
CA ALA A 7 -7.01 2.76 -2.34
C ALA A 7 -6.84 3.38 -3.73
N ALA A 8 -5.75 4.09 -3.99
CA ALA A 8 -5.44 4.62 -5.32
C ALA A 8 -5.26 3.52 -6.37
N ALA A 9 -4.73 2.36 -5.96
CA ALA A 9 -4.63 1.18 -6.80
C ALA A 9 -5.95 0.40 -6.95
N GLY A 10 -7.01 0.78 -6.23
CA GLY A 10 -8.27 0.03 -6.16
C GLY A 10 -8.20 -1.22 -5.27
N GLY A 11 -7.17 -1.34 -4.44
CA GLY A 11 -6.94 -2.47 -3.54
C GLY A 11 -7.59 -2.32 -2.15
N ALA A 12 -8.17 -1.16 -1.84
CA ALA A 12 -8.85 -0.91 -0.58
C ALA A 12 -9.86 0.24 -0.69
N GLU A 13 -10.76 0.33 0.29
CA GLU A 13 -11.61 1.50 0.52
C GLU A 13 -11.08 2.30 1.70
N VAL A 14 -11.11 3.63 1.59
CA VAL A 14 -10.80 4.52 2.72
C VAL A 14 -12.11 5.04 3.30
N HIS A 15 -12.29 4.84 4.60
CA HIS A 15 -13.45 5.32 5.35
C HIS A 15 -13.01 6.41 6.33
N MET A 16 -13.77 7.50 6.41
CA MET A 16 -13.50 8.58 7.37
C MET A 16 -13.80 8.09 8.78
N GLN A 17 -12.82 8.17 9.68
CA GLN A 17 -12.93 7.68 11.06
C GLN A 17 -14.12 8.31 11.82
N SER A 18 -14.38 9.61 11.60
CA SER A 18 -15.51 10.32 12.22
C SER A 18 -16.87 9.76 11.81
N SER A 19 -16.94 9.04 10.69
CA SER A 19 -18.17 8.47 10.15
C SER A 19 -18.26 6.95 10.35
N LEU A 20 -17.21 6.31 10.88
CA LEU A 20 -17.11 4.86 11.02
C LEU A 20 -17.91 4.39 12.24
N SER A 21 -18.83 3.45 12.03
CA SER A 21 -19.60 2.79 13.09
C SER A 21 -19.70 1.29 12.82
N ALA A 22 -20.09 0.51 13.84
CA ALA A 22 -20.26 -0.93 13.70
C ALA A 22 -21.32 -1.28 12.64
N GLU A 23 -22.41 -0.52 12.60
CA GLU A 23 -23.53 -0.71 11.68
C GLU A 23 -23.07 -0.52 10.24
N LYS A 24 -22.43 0.61 9.94
CA LYS A 24 -21.89 0.91 8.60
C LYS A 24 -20.85 -0.09 8.14
N LEU A 25 -20.00 -0.55 9.06
CA LEU A 25 -19.02 -1.59 8.75
C LEU A 25 -19.72 -2.91 8.42
N SER A 26 -20.74 -3.31 9.19
CA SER A 26 -21.50 -4.53 8.94
C SER A 26 -22.24 -4.49 7.59
N GLU A 27 -22.83 -3.36 7.24
CA GLU A 27 -23.52 -3.14 5.97
C GLU A 27 -22.53 -3.25 4.81
N ARG A 28 -21.37 -2.59 4.91
CA ARG A 28 -20.35 -2.62 3.87
C ARG A 28 -19.79 -4.03 3.67
N LEU A 29 -19.44 -4.73 4.75
CA LEU A 29 -18.98 -6.11 4.68
C LEU A 29 -20.03 -7.03 4.05
N SER A 30 -21.29 -6.90 4.47
CA SER A 30 -22.40 -7.71 3.92
C SER A 30 -22.62 -7.46 2.43
N ALA A 31 -22.48 -6.22 1.97
CA ALA A 31 -22.54 -5.89 0.55
C ALA A 31 -21.37 -6.52 -0.22
N LEU A 32 -20.14 -6.31 0.24
CA LEU A 32 -18.93 -6.84 -0.39
C LEU A 32 -18.93 -8.38 -0.50
N MET A 33 -19.41 -9.08 0.53
CA MET A 33 -19.50 -10.55 0.51
C MET A 33 -20.43 -11.09 -0.59
N ARG A 34 -21.36 -10.27 -1.11
CA ARG A 34 -22.22 -10.62 -2.24
C ARG A 34 -21.59 -10.31 -3.60
N GLU A 35 -20.42 -9.68 -3.63
CA GLU A 35 -19.70 -9.24 -4.83
C GLU A 35 -18.31 -9.92 -4.96
N PRO A 36 -18.23 -11.25 -5.06
CA PRO A 36 -16.94 -11.98 -5.02
C PRO A 36 -15.99 -11.62 -6.18
N ARG A 37 -16.53 -11.23 -7.34
CA ARG A 37 -15.70 -10.75 -8.47
C ARG A 37 -15.03 -9.41 -8.16
N GLN A 38 -15.75 -8.48 -7.52
CA GLN A 38 -15.19 -7.20 -7.09
C GLN A 38 -14.10 -7.43 -6.04
N LEU A 39 -14.34 -8.32 -5.08
CA LEU A 39 -13.36 -8.70 -4.06
C LEU A 39 -12.09 -9.32 -4.67
N ALA A 40 -12.22 -10.17 -5.69
CA ALA A 40 -11.07 -10.75 -6.39
C ALA A 40 -10.24 -9.67 -7.10
N THR A 41 -10.88 -8.72 -7.77
CA THR A 41 -10.22 -7.57 -8.40
C THR A 41 -9.49 -6.71 -7.36
N MET A 42 -10.17 -6.38 -6.25
CA MET A 42 -9.59 -5.61 -5.15
C MET A 42 -8.38 -6.33 -4.54
N ALA A 43 -8.45 -7.64 -4.33
CA ALA A 43 -7.33 -8.43 -3.82
C ALA A 43 -6.13 -8.44 -4.77
N ALA A 44 -6.36 -8.59 -6.08
CA ALA A 44 -5.30 -8.54 -7.10
C ALA A 44 -4.63 -7.16 -7.15
N ALA A 45 -5.43 -6.09 -7.11
CA ALA A 45 -4.95 -4.72 -7.02
C ALA A 45 -4.11 -4.49 -5.76
N ALA A 46 -4.61 -4.89 -4.58
CA ALA A 46 -3.89 -4.79 -3.33
C ALA A 46 -2.53 -5.51 -3.38
N ARG A 47 -2.51 -6.73 -3.94
CA ARG A 47 -1.27 -7.51 -4.11
C ARG A 47 -0.24 -6.80 -4.98
N SER A 48 -0.69 -6.08 -6.02
CA SER A 48 0.20 -5.32 -6.91
C SER A 48 0.88 -4.11 -6.25
N THR A 49 0.34 -3.63 -5.12
CA THR A 49 0.92 -2.48 -4.37
C THR A 49 2.12 -2.86 -3.51
N GLY A 50 2.36 -4.16 -3.32
CA GLY A 50 3.55 -4.63 -2.61
C GLY A 50 4.83 -4.27 -3.35
N LYS A 51 5.89 -3.97 -2.58
CA LYS A 51 7.23 -3.69 -3.11
C LYS A 51 8.19 -4.80 -2.64
N PRO A 52 8.32 -5.91 -3.40
CA PRO A 52 9.04 -7.11 -2.95
C PRO A 52 10.51 -6.86 -2.59
N ASP A 53 11.12 -5.86 -3.22
CA ASP A 53 12.50 -5.43 -3.04
C ASP A 53 12.67 -4.39 -1.92
N ALA A 54 11.60 -3.99 -1.22
CA ALA A 54 11.66 -2.91 -0.23
C ALA A 54 12.68 -3.16 0.89
N VAL A 55 12.82 -4.40 1.35
CA VAL A 55 13.80 -4.75 2.38
C VAL A 55 15.23 -4.54 1.88
N GLN A 56 15.53 -5.01 0.66
CA GLN A 56 16.83 -4.83 0.04
C GLN A 56 17.13 -3.34 -0.17
N LEU A 57 16.17 -2.58 -0.70
CA LEU A 57 16.33 -1.15 -0.91
C LEU A 57 16.58 -0.37 0.39
N LEU A 58 15.97 -0.80 1.50
CA LEU A 58 16.23 -0.22 2.82
C LEU A 58 17.63 -0.58 3.34
N ALA A 59 18.10 -1.80 3.10
CA ALA A 59 19.46 -2.21 3.45
C ALA A 59 20.49 -1.40 2.64
N ASP A 60 20.33 -1.33 1.32
CA ASP A 60 21.21 -0.57 0.42
C ASP A 60 21.26 0.91 0.79
N LEU A 61 20.10 1.51 1.13
CA LEU A 61 20.03 2.89 1.61
C LEU A 61 20.79 3.07 2.93
N THR A 62 20.66 2.12 3.84
CA THR A 62 21.33 2.18 5.15
C THR A 62 22.85 2.06 4.99
N GLU A 63 23.32 1.16 4.13
CA GLU A 63 24.74 1.02 3.77
C GLU A 63 25.29 2.29 3.09
N ALA A 64 24.53 2.89 2.17
CA ALA A 64 24.91 4.14 1.52
C ALA A 64 25.12 5.27 2.54
N ILE A 65 24.19 5.44 3.49
CA ILE A 65 24.31 6.43 4.55
C ILE A 65 25.54 6.14 5.43
N ALA A 66 25.76 4.88 5.82
CA ALA A 66 26.92 4.49 6.62
C ALA A 66 28.26 4.76 5.91
N SER A 67 28.28 4.67 4.58
CA SER A 67 29.44 4.99 3.74
C SER A 67 29.66 6.49 3.49
N GLY A 68 28.79 7.35 4.03
CA GLY A 68 28.87 8.81 3.89
C GLY A 68 28.18 9.37 2.64
N LYS A 69 27.46 8.55 1.86
CA LYS A 69 26.65 9.04 0.73
C LYS A 69 25.39 9.74 1.24
N THR A 70 24.99 10.81 0.55
CA THR A 70 23.71 11.46 0.78
C THR A 70 22.56 10.66 0.15
N VAL A 71 21.34 10.84 0.67
CA VAL A 71 20.12 10.26 0.10
C VAL A 71 19.90 10.72 -1.35
N LEU A 72 20.33 11.94 -1.69
CA LEU A 72 20.21 12.48 -3.05
C LEU A 72 21.10 11.76 -4.05
N GLU A 73 22.34 11.43 -3.66
CA GLU A 73 23.27 10.66 -4.50
C GLU A 73 22.75 9.25 -4.72
N PHE A 74 22.32 8.57 -3.65
CA PHE A 74 21.74 7.24 -3.73
C PHE A 74 20.50 7.18 -4.66
N ARG A 75 19.61 8.17 -4.59
CA ARG A 75 18.43 8.24 -5.47
C ARG A 75 18.76 8.47 -6.95
N LYS A 76 19.90 9.07 -7.28
CA LYS A 76 20.35 9.23 -8.68
C LYS A 76 20.91 7.93 -9.26
N GLU A 77 21.46 7.08 -8.40
CA GLU A 77 22.07 5.80 -8.75
C GLU A 77 21.04 4.66 -8.84
N MET A 78 19.87 4.80 -8.21
CA MET A 78 18.81 3.78 -8.27
C MET A 78 18.30 3.58 -9.71
N PRO A 79 18.24 2.32 -10.22
CA PRO A 79 17.53 2.01 -11.45
C PRO A 79 16.03 2.31 -11.29
N ARG A 80 15.41 2.83 -12.36
CA ARG A 80 13.97 3.17 -12.39
C ARG A 80 13.10 1.92 -12.43
#